data_AF-A0A9D4IAX5-F1
#
_entry.id   AF-A0A9D4IAX5-F1
#
_cell.length_a   1.000
_cell.length_b   1.000
_cell.length_c   1.000
_cell.angle_alpha   90.00
_cell.angle_beta   90.00
_cell.angle_gamma   90.00
#
_symmetry.space_group_name_H-M   'P 1'
#
loop_
_entity.id
_entity.type
_entity.pdbx_description
1 polymer ?
#
loop_
_entity_poly.entity_id
_entity_poly.type
_entity_poly.pdbx_seq_one_letter_code
_entity_poly.pdbx_strand_id
1 'polypeptide(L)'
;MHIVRANYQSLIWKAALVPYATTPGPIGNGWTKDENENLTFHWTEGNILPPELLDILSAIPDDEDSQNSDDEDKGSDIDDDVEFDNYIDMIFDDDSD
;
A
#
# COMPACT_ATOMS: atom_id res chain seq x y z
N MET A 1 1.43 -14.56 0.88
CA MET A 1 1.55 -13.95 -0.46
C MET A 1 1.95 -12.46 -0.42
N HIS A 2 1.57 -11.70 0.62
CA HIS A 2 1.84 -10.25 0.70
C HIS A 2 3.34 -9.88 0.79
N ILE A 3 4.15 -10.64 1.53
CA ILE A 3 5.59 -10.34 1.68
C ILE A 3 6.34 -10.41 0.34
N VAL A 4 6.00 -11.38 -0.51
CA VAL A 4 6.61 -11.55 -1.83
C VAL A 4 6.27 -10.37 -2.74
N ARG A 5 5.01 -9.90 -2.67
CA ARG A 5 4.56 -8.72 -3.40
C ARG A 5 5.23 -7.44 -2.92
N ALA A 6 5.33 -7.25 -1.60
CA ALA A 6 6.00 -6.09 -1.02
C ALA A 6 7.47 -6.03 -1.47
N ASN A 7 8.18 -7.15 -1.39
CA ASN A 7 9.56 -7.27 -1.86
C ASN A 7 9.70 -6.95 -3.35
N TYR A 8 8.76 -7.40 -4.17
CA TYR A 8 8.75 -7.12 -5.61
C TYR A 8 8.55 -5.63 -5.91
N GLN A 9 7.62 -4.97 -5.22
CA GLN A 9 7.42 -3.52 -5.37
C GLN A 9 8.64 -2.72 -4.92
N SER A 10 9.25 -3.09 -3.80
CA SER A 10 10.51 -2.48 -3.35
C SER A 10 11.65 -2.68 -4.35
N LEU A 11 11.72 -3.83 -5.02
CA LEU A 11 12.70 -4.10 -6.07
C LEU A 11 12.49 -3.17 -7.28
N ILE A 12 11.26 -3.00 -7.74
CA ILE A 12 10.91 -2.07 -8.82
C ILE A 12 11.37 -0.66 -8.46
N TRP A 13 11.05 -0.19 -7.25
CA TRP A 13 11.41 1.15 -6.78
C TRP A 13 12.93 1.35 -6.67
N LYS A 14 13.63 0.35 -6.12
CA LYS A 14 15.10 0.39 -6.05
C LYS A 14 15.75 0.48 -7.43
N ALA A 15 15.09 -0.03 -8.46
CA ALA A 15 15.56 -0.03 -9.83
C ALA A 15 15.08 1.17 -10.66
N ALA A 16 14.27 2.08 -10.10
CA ALA A 16 13.60 3.15 -10.84
C ALA A 16 14.56 4.11 -11.56
N LEU A 17 15.77 4.32 -11.02
CA LEU A 17 16.78 5.21 -11.59
C LEU A 17 17.68 4.52 -12.62
N VAL A 18 17.50 3.23 -12.88
CA VAL A 18 18.30 2.47 -13.84
C VAL A 18 17.55 2.42 -15.18
N PRO A 19 18.03 3.09 -16.25
CA PRO A 19 17.29 3.28 -17.51
C PRO A 19 16.81 1.98 -18.19
N TYR A 20 17.53 0.88 -18.00
CA TYR A 20 17.21 -0.44 -18.56
C TYR A 20 17.33 -1.53 -17.49
N ALA A 21 16.70 -1.32 -16.34
CA ALA A 21 16.69 -2.31 -15.28
C ALA A 21 16.07 -3.63 -15.76
N THR A 22 16.82 -4.72 -15.65
CA THR A 22 16.24 -6.05 -15.80
C THR A 22 15.52 -6.41 -14.51
N THR A 23 14.19 -6.37 -14.54
CA THR A 23 13.35 -6.79 -13.42
C THR A 23 12.70 -8.14 -13.73
N PRO A 24 12.57 -9.04 -12.73
CA PRO A 24 11.82 -10.27 -12.89
C PRO A 24 10.35 -9.95 -13.17
N GLY A 25 9.62 -10.90 -13.78
CA GLY A 25 8.19 -10.72 -14.03
C GLY A 25 7.35 -10.70 -12.74
N PRO A 26 6.13 -10.14 -12.78
CA PRO A 26 5.25 -10.05 -11.60
C PRO A 26 4.69 -11.40 -11.15
N ILE A 27 4.55 -12.37 -12.07
CA ILE A 27 3.99 -13.70 -11.79
C ILE A 27 4.91 -14.47 -10.83
N GLY A 28 4.33 -15.01 -9.76
CA GLY A 28 5.08 -15.68 -8.68
C GLY A 28 5.67 -14.71 -7.65
N ASN A 29 5.68 -13.40 -7.95
CA ASN A 29 6.08 -12.33 -7.05
C ASN A 29 4.87 -11.65 -6.40
N GLY A 30 3.88 -12.45 -6.02
CA GLY A 30 2.63 -11.98 -5.41
C GLY A 30 1.55 -11.53 -6.40
N TRP A 31 1.76 -11.75 -7.70
CA TRP A 31 0.75 -11.63 -8.74
C TRP A 31 0.51 -12.98 -9.43
N THR A 32 -0.68 -13.12 -9.98
CA THR A 32 -1.18 -14.28 -10.74
C THR A 32 -1.84 -13.81 -12.04
N LYS A 33 -2.15 -14.74 -12.94
CA LYS A 33 -2.99 -14.45 -14.12
C LYS A 33 -4.38 -15.01 -13.89
N ASP A 34 -5.41 -14.28 -14.29
CA ASP A 34 -6.77 -14.82 -14.39
C ASP A 34 -6.98 -15.59 -15.70
N GLU A 35 -8.21 -16.10 -15.89
CA GLU A 35 -8.64 -16.82 -17.11
C GLU A 35 -8.55 -15.98 -18.38
N ASN A 36 -8.54 -14.64 -18.24
CA ASN A 36 -8.44 -13.68 -19.33
C ASN A 36 -7.00 -13.17 -19.53
N GLU A 37 -6.02 -13.81 -18.89
CA GLU A 37 -4.61 -13.43 -18.85
C GLU A 37 -4.27 -12.07 -18.21
N ASN A 38 -5.22 -11.43 -17.51
CA ASN A 38 -4.96 -10.19 -16.78
C ASN A 38 -4.18 -10.48 -15.50
N LEU A 39 -3.33 -9.52 -15.11
CA LEU A 39 -2.64 -9.58 -13.83
C LEU A 39 -3.62 -9.34 -12.69
N THR A 40 -3.73 -10.33 -11.79
CA THR A 40 -4.55 -10.25 -10.59
C THR A 40 -3.70 -10.53 -9.36
N PHE A 41 -4.25 -10.15 -8.20
CA PHE A 41 -3.58 -10.31 -6.93
C PHE A 41 -4.63 -10.37 -5.83
N HIS A 42 -4.42 -11.30 -4.92
CA HIS A 42 -5.40 -11.67 -3.93
C HIS A 42 -4.98 -11.08 -2.58
N TRP A 43 -5.62 -9.97 -2.19
CA TRP A 43 -5.33 -9.29 -0.93
C TRP A 43 -5.86 -10.02 0.29
N THR A 44 -7.02 -10.63 0.16
CA THR A 44 -7.81 -11.14 1.29
C THR A 44 -8.40 -12.51 0.98
N GLU A 45 -7.75 -13.28 0.10
CA GLU A 45 -8.20 -14.64 -0.14
C GLU A 45 -7.78 -15.57 0.99
N GLY A 46 -8.76 -16.26 1.55
CA GLY A 46 -8.62 -17.08 2.75
C GLY A 46 -9.00 -16.32 4.02
N ASN A 47 -8.67 -16.92 5.17
CA ASN A 47 -8.93 -16.30 6.46
C ASN A 47 -7.96 -15.12 6.67
N ILE A 48 -8.48 -13.90 6.52
CA ILE A 48 -7.74 -12.63 6.75
C ILE A 48 -7.22 -12.55 8.19
N LEU A 49 -7.94 -13.20 9.11
CA LEU A 49 -7.62 -13.32 10.52
C LEU A 49 -7.66 -14.80 10.92
N PRO A 50 -6.74 -15.29 11.76
CA PRO A 50 -6.90 -16.58 12.44
C PRO A 50 -8.30 -16.69 13.07
N PRO A 51 -9.03 -17.80 12.88
CA PRO A 51 -10.37 -17.98 13.45
C PRO A 51 -10.42 -17.71 14.95
N GLU A 52 -9.37 -18.07 15.68
CA GLU A 52 -9.25 -17.88 17.12
C GLU A 52 -9.26 -16.39 17.50
N LEU A 53 -8.77 -15.50 16.62
CA LEU A 53 -8.84 -14.06 16.83
C LEU A 53 -10.23 -13.50 16.51
N LEU A 54 -10.99 -14.11 15.60
CA LEU A 54 -12.39 -13.73 15.35
C LEU A 54 -13.26 -14.06 16.57
N ASP A 55 -13.01 -15.21 17.22
CA ASP A 55 -13.71 -15.59 18.45
C ASP A 55 -13.40 -14.62 19.60
N ILE A 56 -12.15 -14.15 19.72
CA ILE A 56 -11.77 -13.14 20.72
C ILE A 56 -12.44 -11.80 20.44
N LEU A 57 -12.43 -11.33 19.18
CA LEU A 57 -13.04 -10.05 18.80
C LEU A 57 -14.56 -10.06 18.96
N SER A 58 -15.22 -11.17 18.67
CA SER A 58 -16.67 -11.34 18.82
C SER A 58 -17.13 -11.58 20.26
N ALA A 59 -16.21 -11.93 21.16
CA ALA A 59 -16.48 -12.08 22.58
C ALA A 59 -16.40 -10.77 23.37
N ILE A 60 -16.01 -9.66 22.73
CA ILE A 60 -16.08 -8.32 23.33
C ILE A 60 -17.57 -7.96 23.41
N PRO A 61 -18.16 -7.85 24.61
CA PRO A 61 -19.52 -7.37 24.74
C PRO A 61 -19.61 -5.98 24.12
N ASP A 62 -20.68 -5.69 23.38
CA ASP A 62 -21.07 -4.32 23.08
C ASP A 62 -21.43 -3.66 24.42
N ASP A 63 -20.44 -3.18 25.14
CA ASP A 63 -20.66 -2.40 26.35
C ASP A 63 -21.41 -1.12 25.93
N GLU A 64 -22.72 -1.09 26.16
CA GLU A 64 -23.60 0.09 26.00
C GLU A 64 -23.24 1.25 26.96
N ASP A 65 -22.02 1.28 27.51
CA ASP A 65 -21.55 2.23 28.52
C ASP A 65 -20.39 3.13 28.03
N SER A 66 -20.29 3.41 26.73
CA SER A 66 -19.46 4.52 26.22
C SER A 66 -20.24 5.84 26.18
N GLN A 67 -20.80 6.25 27.32
CA GLN A 67 -21.10 7.66 27.57
C GLN A 67 -19.94 8.27 28.38
N ASN A 68 -19.38 9.38 27.85
CA ASN A 68 -18.17 10.13 28.24
C ASN A 68 -16.85 9.57 27.68
N SER A 69 -15.97 10.37 27.08
CA SER A 69 -15.97 11.81 26.77
C SER A 69 -14.73 12.11 25.93
N ASP A 70 -14.84 13.15 25.12
CA ASP A 70 -13.76 13.90 24.47
C ASP A 70 -13.24 13.36 23.13
N ASP A 71 -13.99 13.74 22.08
CA ASP A 71 -13.43 14.20 20.81
C ASP A 71 -12.29 15.21 21.08
N GLU A 72 -11.05 14.74 21.17
CA GLU A 72 -9.91 15.55 20.73
C GLU A 72 -9.37 14.93 19.43
N ASP A 73 -10.08 15.28 18.35
CA ASP A 73 -9.53 15.40 17.02
C ASP A 73 -8.29 16.31 17.06
N LYS A 74 -7.15 15.73 17.42
CA LYS A 74 -5.85 16.29 17.08
C LYS A 74 -5.48 15.73 15.72
N GLY A 75 -6.19 16.22 14.70
CA GLY A 75 -5.62 16.39 13.37
C GLY A 75 -4.27 17.08 13.57
N SER A 76 -3.20 16.30 13.48
CA SER A 76 -1.86 16.87 13.45
C SER A 76 -1.85 17.77 12.23
N ASP A 77 -1.73 19.07 12.45
CA ASP A 77 -1.47 20.09 11.45
C ASP A 77 -0.45 19.52 10.44
N ILE A 78 -0.96 19.08 9.29
CA ILE A 78 -0.13 18.90 8.11
C ILE A 78 0.17 20.34 7.71
N ASP A 79 1.42 20.74 7.92
CA ASP A 79 1.94 21.98 7.34
C ASP A 79 1.67 21.88 5.82
N ASP A 80 0.69 22.65 5.33
CA ASP A 80 0.26 22.75 3.93
C ASP A 80 1.34 23.36 3.00
N ASP A 81 2.59 23.42 3.44
CA ASP A 81 3.72 24.05 2.73
C ASP A 81 4.77 23.02 2.25
N VAL A 82 4.40 21.76 2.03
CA VAL A 82 5.23 20.89 1.17
C VAL A 82 4.85 21.17 -0.27
N GLU A 83 5.48 22.18 -0.86
CA GLU A 83 5.54 22.36 -2.32
C GLU A 83 6.13 21.06 -2.89
N PHE A 84 5.24 20.20 -3.39
CA PHE A 84 5.62 18.98 -4.09
C PHE A 84 6.16 19.44 -5.44
N ASP A 85 7.45 19.79 -5.45
CA ASP A 85 8.19 20.02 -6.68
C ASP A 85 8.02 18.76 -7.54
N ASN A 86 7.17 18.90 -8.55
CA ASN A 86 6.92 17.85 -9.51
C ASN A 86 8.23 17.73 -10.31
N TYR A 87 9.13 16.86 -9.85
CA TYR A 87 10.46 16.60 -10.44
C TYR A 87 10.41 16.34 -11.95
N ILE A 88 9.22 16.00 -12.46
CA ILE A 88 8.92 15.84 -13.87
C ILE A 88 9.06 17.18 -14.62
N ASP A 89 8.67 18.32 -14.06
CA ASP A 89 8.74 19.63 -14.73
C ASP A 89 10.18 20.19 -14.78
N MET A 90 11.01 19.93 -13.76
CA MET A 90 12.43 20.33 -13.78
C MET A 90 13.28 19.59 -14.83
N ILE A 91 12.83 18.42 -15.31
CA ILE A 91 13.60 17.63 -16.29
C ILE A 91 13.40 18.16 -17.72
N PHE A 92 12.31 18.88 -18.01
CA PHE A 92 12.00 19.32 -19.38
C PHE A 92 12.35 20.78 -19.68
N ASP A 93 12.74 21.57 -18.68
CA ASP A 93 13.11 22.99 -18.87
C ASP A 93 14.61 23.22 -19.17
N ASP A 94 15.48 22.20 -19.09
CA ASP A 94 16.94 22.34 -19.31
C ASP A 94 17.36 22.24 -20.80
N ASP A 95 16.42 22.06 -21.73
CA ASP A 95 16.70 21.89 -23.17
C ASP A 95 16.27 23.10 -24.05
N SER A 96 16.07 24.28 -23.45
CA SER A 96 15.74 25.51 -24.19
C SER A 96 16.84 26.57 -24.09
N ASP A 97 17.91 26.42 -24.89
CA ASP A 97 18.76 27.52 -25.37
C ASP A 97 19.33 27.24 -26.78
#